data_AF-A0A3N2GYD3-F1
#
_entry.id   AF-A0A3N2GYD3-F1
#
_cell.length_a   1.000
_cell.length_b   1.000
_cell.length_c   1.000
_cell.angle_alpha   90.00
_cell.angle_beta   90.00
_cell.angle_gamma   90.00
#
_symmetry.space_group_name_H-M   'P 1'
#
loop_
_entity.id
_entity.type
_entity.pdbx_description
1 polymer ?
#
loop_
_entity_poly.entity_id
_entity_poly.type
_entity_poly.pdbx_seq_one_letter_code
_entity_poly.pdbx_strand_id
1 'polypeptide(L)'
;MPGCLFLVSVSDDAIVSFERRGIPARDAFDSAFSEMVRLYNFTPEDTRNWISRRVLGLPEQFVCLCHCLSGGLPRDLRRTVVELLDVPAGQPLSAVVEVLVRRELDRKAHAFTGAARGIEPSPERSGLIADLVSIPTVRGPGELRALATKIDSGDGLAALRTQAAAYLLFSATILEVFTDDLTRDRLYGVPGGEPQLLALARQQMAFDPRVSMDLLASFRAARGLAVE
;
A
#
# COMPACT_ATOMS: atom_id res chain seq x y z
N MET A 1 -9.08 39.12 -14.56
CA MET A 1 -8.91 38.90 -16.02
C MET A 1 -10.12 38.14 -16.52
N PRO A 2 -10.95 38.74 -17.39
CA PRO A 2 -12.08 38.04 -17.97
C PRO A 2 -11.61 36.84 -18.81
N GLY A 3 -12.27 35.68 -18.68
CA GLY A 3 -12.04 34.50 -19.52
C GLY A 3 -10.89 33.57 -19.12
N CYS A 4 -10.27 33.75 -17.95
CA CYS A 4 -9.24 32.82 -17.45
C CYS A 4 -9.86 31.75 -16.53
N LEU A 5 -9.66 30.47 -16.87
CA LEU A 5 -9.98 29.31 -16.02
C LEU A 5 -8.67 28.71 -15.49
N PHE A 6 -8.60 28.48 -14.18
CA PHE A 6 -7.48 27.81 -13.54
C PHE A 6 -7.92 26.43 -13.04
N LEU A 7 -7.19 25.40 -13.44
CA LEU A 7 -7.30 24.06 -12.89
C LEU A 7 -6.04 23.78 -12.08
N VAL A 8 -6.20 23.54 -10.78
CA VAL A 8 -5.09 23.27 -9.86
C VAL A 8 -5.31 21.90 -9.24
N SER A 9 -4.29 21.05 -9.31
CA SER A 9 -4.27 19.74 -8.66
C SER A 9 -3.29 19.80 -7.49
N VAL A 10 -3.75 19.41 -6.30
CA VAL A 10 -2.96 19.40 -5.07
C VAL A 10 -3.09 18.03 -4.43
N SER A 11 -2.01 17.49 -3.86
CA SER A 11 -2.09 16.27 -3.05
C SER A 11 -2.57 16.56 -1.64
N ASP A 12 -3.27 15.61 -1.01
CA ASP A 12 -3.70 15.73 0.40
C ASP A 12 -2.50 16.02 1.33
N ASP A 13 -1.33 15.41 1.08
CA ASP A 13 -0.09 15.69 1.83
C ASP A 13 0.36 17.15 1.76
N ALA A 14 0.22 17.78 0.58
CA ALA A 14 0.60 19.16 0.40
C ALA A 14 -0.32 20.07 1.20
N ILE A 15 -1.63 19.80 1.19
CA ILE A 15 -2.63 20.54 1.99
C ILE A 15 -2.29 20.46 3.48
N VAL A 16 -2.05 19.24 4.00
CA VAL A 16 -1.67 19.05 5.41
C VAL A 16 -0.35 19.74 5.76
N SER A 17 0.64 19.73 4.84
CA SER A 17 1.89 20.48 5.04
C SER A 17 1.69 21.99 5.09
N PHE A 18 0.73 22.53 4.32
CA PHE A 18 0.36 23.95 4.38
C PHE A 18 -0.33 24.29 5.71
N GLU A 19 -1.27 23.47 6.17
CA GLU A 19 -1.94 23.65 7.47
C GLU A 19 -0.94 23.64 8.64
N ARG A 20 0.04 22.72 8.62
CA ARG A 20 1.11 22.67 9.64
C ARG A 20 2.00 23.91 9.68
N ARG A 21 2.06 24.71 8.61
CA ARG A 21 2.83 25.97 8.55
C ARG A 21 2.02 27.19 9.01
N GLY A 22 0.82 26.98 9.55
CA GLY A 22 -0.01 28.05 10.09
C GLY A 22 -0.77 28.87 9.03
N ILE A 23 -0.76 28.43 7.78
CA ILE A 23 -1.71 28.91 6.77
C ILE A 23 -2.93 28.00 6.90
N PRO A 24 -4.13 28.50 7.26
CA PRO A 24 -5.35 27.72 7.13
C PRO A 24 -5.57 27.48 5.63
N ALA A 25 -4.95 26.41 5.11
CA ALA A 25 -4.91 26.10 3.69
C ALA A 25 -6.35 26.03 3.17
N ARG A 26 -7.23 25.41 3.94
CA ARG A 26 -8.66 25.31 3.65
C ARG A 26 -9.31 26.68 3.41
N ASP A 27 -9.12 27.66 4.29
CA ASP A 27 -9.69 29.01 4.13
C ASP A 27 -9.12 29.74 2.89
N ALA A 28 -7.84 29.55 2.58
CA ALA A 28 -7.20 30.14 1.41
C ALA A 28 -7.66 29.46 0.10
N PHE A 29 -7.86 28.14 0.09
CA PHE A 29 -8.39 27.40 -1.05
C PHE A 29 -9.89 27.69 -1.26
N ASP A 30 -10.68 27.71 -0.19
CA ASP A 30 -12.12 28.02 -0.21
C ASP A 30 -12.39 29.45 -0.73
N SER A 31 -11.48 30.39 -0.48
CA SER A 31 -11.61 31.77 -0.99
C SER A 31 -11.04 31.99 -2.39
N ALA A 32 -10.08 31.16 -2.84
CA ALA A 32 -9.42 31.32 -4.14
C ALA A 32 -10.10 30.55 -5.28
N PHE A 33 -10.83 29.47 -4.99
CA PHE A 33 -11.44 28.61 -6.00
C PHE A 33 -12.95 28.59 -5.89
N SER A 34 -13.63 28.66 -7.04
CA SER A 34 -15.10 28.59 -7.09
C SER A 34 -15.63 27.17 -6.88
N GLU A 35 -14.83 26.14 -7.18
CA GLU A 35 -15.20 24.74 -7.01
C GLU A 35 -13.98 23.92 -6.60
N MET A 36 -14.18 23.00 -5.65
CA MET A 36 -13.19 22.00 -5.26
C MET A 36 -13.77 20.60 -5.44
N VAL A 37 -13.09 19.80 -6.25
CA VAL A 37 -13.44 18.41 -6.50
C VAL A 37 -12.42 17.51 -5.81
N ARG A 38 -12.89 16.71 -4.84
CA ARG A 38 -12.02 15.73 -4.18
C ARG A 38 -11.99 14.44 -4.99
N LEU A 39 -10.78 13.98 -5.29
CA LEU A 39 -10.56 12.70 -5.94
C LEU A 39 -10.36 11.63 -4.87
N TYR A 40 -11.23 10.63 -4.87
CA TYR A 40 -11.14 9.49 -3.98
C TYR A 40 -10.35 8.35 -4.64
N ASN A 41 -9.80 7.47 -3.81
CA ASN A 41 -9.27 6.20 -4.27
C ASN A 41 -10.39 5.37 -4.90
N PHE A 42 -10.04 4.59 -5.92
CA PHE A 42 -10.97 3.67 -6.55
C PHE A 42 -11.50 2.66 -5.54
N THR A 43 -12.79 2.36 -5.67
CA THR A 43 -13.40 1.16 -5.09
C THR A 43 -12.96 -0.10 -5.87
N PRO A 44 -13.32 -1.30 -5.41
CA PRO A 44 -13.07 -2.53 -6.16
C PRO A 44 -13.82 -2.53 -7.51
N GLU A 45 -15.02 -1.93 -7.55
CA GLU A 45 -15.81 -1.78 -8.77
C GLU A 45 -15.17 -0.81 -9.75
N ASP A 46 -14.70 0.35 -9.29
CA ASP A 46 -13.97 1.32 -10.12
C ASP A 46 -12.72 0.68 -10.72
N THR A 47 -12.00 -0.09 -9.91
CA THR A 47 -10.80 -0.81 -10.35
C THR A 47 -11.13 -1.84 -11.44
N ARG A 48 -12.16 -2.66 -11.23
CA ARG A 48 -12.65 -3.62 -12.23
C ARG A 48 -13.02 -2.91 -13.53
N ASN A 49 -13.80 -1.84 -13.45
CA ASN A 49 -14.24 -1.05 -14.60
C ASN A 49 -13.07 -0.37 -15.33
N TRP A 50 -12.07 0.08 -14.59
CA TRP A 50 -10.88 0.72 -15.16
C TRP A 50 -10.00 -0.29 -15.91
N ILE A 51 -9.80 -1.49 -15.34
CA ILE A 51 -9.00 -2.56 -15.94
C ILE A 51 -9.71 -3.18 -17.14
N SER A 52 -11.01 -3.49 -17.03
CA SER A 52 -11.75 -4.19 -18.10
C SER A 52 -11.78 -3.44 -19.43
N ARG A 53 -11.66 -2.10 -19.40
CA ARG A 53 -11.56 -1.26 -20.59
C ARG A 53 -10.18 -1.31 -21.28
N ARG A 54 -9.17 -1.92 -20.66
CA ARG A 54 -7.77 -1.90 -21.11
C ARG A 54 -7.16 -3.29 -21.24
N VAL A 55 -7.52 -4.20 -20.35
CA VAL A 55 -7.06 -5.58 -20.32
C VAL A 55 -8.29 -6.48 -20.30
N LEU A 56 -8.62 -7.03 -21.47
CA LEU A 56 -9.77 -7.90 -21.65
C LEU A 56 -9.50 -9.28 -21.05
N GLY A 57 -10.49 -9.82 -20.34
CA GLY A 57 -10.45 -11.19 -19.83
C GLY A 57 -9.47 -11.42 -18.67
N LEU A 58 -8.97 -10.37 -18.01
CA LEU A 58 -8.13 -10.54 -16.83
C LEU A 58 -8.93 -11.21 -15.70
N PRO A 59 -8.48 -12.34 -15.12
CA PRO A 59 -9.20 -12.99 -14.04
C PRO A 59 -9.36 -12.09 -12.81
N GLU A 60 -10.46 -12.31 -12.10
CA GLU A 60 -10.90 -11.51 -10.94
C GLU A 60 -9.81 -11.38 -9.85
N GLN A 61 -9.05 -12.45 -9.62
CA GLN A 61 -8.01 -12.51 -8.62
C GLN A 61 -6.88 -11.51 -8.93
N PHE A 62 -6.51 -11.36 -10.20
CA PHE A 62 -5.48 -10.40 -10.62
C PHE A 62 -5.98 -8.96 -10.55
N VAL A 63 -7.26 -8.72 -10.90
CA VAL A 63 -7.92 -7.41 -10.73
C VAL A 63 -7.88 -7.01 -9.25
N CYS A 64 -8.25 -7.94 -8.38
CA CYS A 64 -8.27 -7.73 -6.94
C CYS A 64 -6.85 -7.55 -6.36
N LEU A 65 -5.88 -8.32 -6.82
CA LEU A 65 -4.47 -8.15 -6.43
C LEU A 65 -3.98 -6.74 -6.75
N CYS A 66 -4.26 -6.26 -7.97
CA CYS A 66 -3.90 -4.90 -8.39
C CYS A 66 -4.57 -3.83 -7.52
N HIS A 67 -5.84 -4.03 -7.17
CA HIS A 67 -6.56 -3.16 -6.26
C HIS A 67 -5.89 -3.08 -4.88
N CYS A 68 -5.55 -4.23 -4.29
CA CYS A 68 -4.93 -4.30 -2.97
C CYS A 68 -3.54 -3.64 -2.96
N LEU A 69 -2.65 -4.02 -3.89
CA LEU A 69 -1.28 -3.50 -3.97
C LEU A 69 -1.23 -1.98 -4.23
N SER A 70 -2.18 -1.46 -5.01
CA SER A 70 -2.27 -0.03 -5.30
C SER A 70 -2.97 0.78 -4.20
N GLY A 71 -3.64 0.13 -3.25
CA GLY A 71 -4.55 0.80 -2.32
C GLY A 71 -5.66 1.56 -3.05
N GLY A 72 -6.06 1.14 -4.25
CA GLY A 72 -7.04 1.85 -5.08
C GLY A 72 -6.57 3.20 -5.63
N LEU A 73 -5.30 3.59 -5.45
CA LEU A 73 -4.81 4.87 -5.96
C LEU A 73 -4.61 4.78 -7.48
N PRO A 74 -5.27 5.60 -8.33
CA PRO A 74 -5.29 5.38 -9.78
C PRO A 74 -3.90 5.34 -10.44
N ARG A 75 -2.96 6.17 -9.98
CA ARG A 75 -1.58 6.17 -10.48
C ARG A 75 -0.84 4.88 -10.15
N ASP A 76 -1.04 4.36 -8.93
CA ASP A 76 -0.37 3.15 -8.46
C ASP A 76 -1.05 1.93 -9.10
N LEU A 77 -2.37 1.96 -9.29
CA LEU A 77 -3.12 0.92 -9.99
C LEU A 77 -2.60 0.74 -11.42
N ARG A 78 -2.45 1.84 -12.17
CA ARG A 78 -1.87 1.79 -13.51
C ARG A 78 -0.49 1.15 -13.49
N ARG A 79 0.37 1.56 -12.55
CA ARG A 79 1.72 1.02 -12.40
C ARG A 79 1.70 -0.47 -12.11
N THR A 80 0.89 -0.92 -11.15
CA THR A 80 0.76 -2.34 -10.79
C THR A 80 0.21 -3.17 -11.95
N VAL A 81 -0.75 -2.66 -12.72
CA VAL A 81 -1.27 -3.34 -13.90
C VAL A 81 -0.20 -3.48 -15.00
N VAL A 82 0.62 -2.45 -15.22
CA VAL A 82 1.75 -2.54 -16.16
C VAL A 82 2.76 -3.60 -15.67
N GLU A 83 3.13 -3.57 -14.39
CA GLU A 83 4.04 -4.57 -13.81
C GLU A 83 3.51 -6.00 -13.90
N LEU A 84 2.19 -6.17 -13.76
CA LEU A 84 1.51 -7.45 -13.97
C LEU A 84 1.64 -7.93 -15.41
N LEU A 85 1.43 -7.03 -16.39
CA LEU A 85 1.52 -7.37 -17.81
C LEU A 85 2.96 -7.67 -18.27
N ASP A 86 3.96 -7.19 -17.53
CA ASP A 86 5.37 -7.52 -17.75
C ASP A 86 5.73 -8.94 -17.25
N VAL A 87 4.86 -9.61 -16.50
CA VAL A 87 5.05 -11.01 -16.11
C VAL A 87 4.63 -11.91 -17.27
N PRO A 88 5.43 -12.95 -17.63
CA PRO A 88 5.07 -13.86 -18.71
C PRO A 88 3.64 -14.41 -18.56
N ALA A 89 2.93 -14.53 -19.68
CA ALA A 89 1.58 -15.09 -19.66
C ALA A 89 1.58 -16.57 -19.22
N GLY A 90 0.47 -17.01 -18.63
CA GLY A 90 0.28 -18.41 -18.20
C GLY A 90 0.96 -18.77 -16.88
N GLN A 91 1.56 -17.80 -16.17
CA GLN A 91 2.08 -18.04 -14.83
C GLN A 91 0.94 -18.27 -13.81
N PRO A 92 1.16 -19.15 -12.82
CA PRO A 92 0.21 -19.32 -11.71
C PRO A 92 0.10 -18.04 -10.89
N LEU A 93 -1.03 -17.85 -10.19
CA LEU A 93 -1.30 -16.64 -9.42
C LEU A 93 -0.23 -16.41 -8.36
N SER A 94 0.17 -17.46 -7.64
CA SER A 94 1.21 -17.43 -6.62
C SER A 94 2.53 -16.86 -7.16
N ALA A 95 3.00 -17.35 -8.31
CA ALA A 95 4.24 -16.88 -8.93
C ALA A 95 4.16 -15.41 -9.36
N VAL A 96 3.02 -14.97 -9.91
CA VAL A 96 2.79 -13.56 -10.27
C VAL A 96 2.83 -12.68 -9.01
N VAL A 97 2.16 -13.11 -7.93
CA VAL A 97 2.11 -12.39 -6.66
C VAL A 97 3.51 -12.26 -6.07
N GLU A 98 4.30 -13.33 -6.05
CA GLU A 98 5.69 -13.31 -5.60
C GLU A 98 6.55 -12.28 -6.37
N VAL A 99 6.41 -12.22 -7.69
CA VAL A 99 7.12 -11.25 -8.52
C VAL A 99 6.72 -9.83 -8.18
N LEU A 100 5.41 -9.55 -8.09
CA LEU A 100 4.91 -8.20 -7.81
C LEU A 100 5.26 -7.73 -6.39
N VAL A 101 5.05 -8.58 -5.38
CA VAL A 101 5.39 -8.29 -3.99
C VAL A 101 6.89 -8.04 -3.84
N ARG A 102 7.75 -8.85 -4.48
CA ARG A 102 9.19 -8.65 -4.45
C ARG A 102 9.61 -7.30 -5.04
N ARG A 103 9.05 -6.92 -6.19
CA ARG A 103 9.29 -5.60 -6.80
C ARG A 103 8.81 -4.45 -5.90
N GLU A 104 7.71 -4.63 -5.16
CA GLU A 104 7.25 -3.62 -4.20
C GLU A 104 8.15 -3.54 -2.97
N LEU A 105 8.55 -4.68 -2.40
CA LEU A 105 9.48 -4.77 -1.28
C LEU A 105 10.82 -4.11 -1.58
N ASP A 106 11.41 -4.38 -2.74
CA ASP A 106 12.69 -3.78 -3.15
C ASP A 106 12.60 -2.24 -3.19
N ARG A 107 11.51 -1.70 -3.77
CA ARG A 107 11.28 -0.25 -3.83
C ARG A 107 11.05 0.34 -2.45
N LYS A 108 10.27 -0.34 -1.60
CA LYS A 108 9.94 0.14 -0.25
C LYS A 108 11.14 0.07 0.69
N ALA A 109 11.95 -0.98 0.62
CA ALA A 109 13.20 -1.09 1.34
C ALA A 109 14.13 0.08 1.01
N HIS A 110 14.26 0.41 -0.27
CA HIS A 110 15.08 1.55 -0.71
C HIS A 110 14.52 2.89 -0.21
N ALA A 111 13.20 3.09 -0.30
CA ALA A 111 12.55 4.32 0.17
C ALA A 111 12.68 4.51 1.69
N PHE A 112 12.44 3.46 2.49
CA PHE A 112 12.59 3.52 3.94
C PHE A 112 14.03 3.73 4.37
N THR A 113 14.99 3.08 3.68
CA THR A 113 16.41 3.31 3.93
C THR A 113 16.79 4.76 3.64
N GLY A 114 16.27 5.34 2.56
CA GLY A 114 16.44 6.76 2.24
C GLY A 114 15.85 7.68 3.31
N ALA A 115 14.62 7.41 3.77
CA ALA A 115 13.98 8.15 4.85
C ALA A 115 14.77 8.06 6.17
N ALA A 116 15.23 6.87 6.55
CA ALA A 116 16.04 6.67 7.75
C ALA A 116 17.38 7.43 7.69
N ARG A 117 18.02 7.51 6.51
CA ARG A 117 19.27 8.27 6.32
C ARG A 117 19.11 9.78 6.49
N GLY A 118 17.89 10.30 6.30
CA GLY A 118 17.57 11.71 6.56
C GLY A 118 17.48 12.06 8.04
N ILE A 119 17.55 11.07 8.94
CA ILE A 119 17.45 11.23 10.40
C ILE A 119 18.85 11.24 11.01
N GLU A 120 19.03 12.02 12.08
CA GLU A 120 20.31 12.17 12.77
C GLU A 120 20.94 10.83 13.15
N PRO A 121 22.29 10.70 13.07
CA PRO A 121 22.97 9.46 13.41
C PRO A 121 22.73 9.00 14.85
N SER A 122 22.22 7.77 14.98
CA SER A 122 22.09 7.07 16.25
C SER A 122 22.30 5.55 16.07
N PRO A 123 22.55 4.81 17.17
CA PRO A 123 22.56 3.35 17.16
C PRO A 123 21.24 2.75 16.65
N GLU A 124 20.11 3.28 17.08
CA GLU A 124 18.75 2.82 16.71
C GLU A 124 18.51 3.00 15.22
N ARG A 125 18.94 4.15 14.66
CA ARG A 125 18.87 4.42 13.21
C ARG A 125 19.71 3.40 12.43
N SER A 126 20.92 3.11 12.91
CA SER A 126 21.83 2.17 12.24
C SER A 126 21.28 0.75 12.26
N GLY A 127 20.69 0.34 13.38
CA GLY A 127 19.98 -0.94 13.51
C GLY A 127 18.80 -1.04 12.54
N LEU A 128 17.95 -0.01 12.47
CA LEU A 128 16.84 0.03 11.51
C LEU A 128 17.32 -0.04 10.05
N ILE A 129 18.37 0.70 9.68
CA ILE A 129 18.93 0.63 8.32
C ILE A 129 19.42 -0.77 7.99
N ALA A 130 20.07 -1.46 8.93
CA ALA A 130 20.52 -2.83 8.72
C ALA A 130 19.35 -3.79 8.44
N ASP A 131 18.25 -3.64 9.18
CA ASP A 131 17.02 -4.43 8.97
C ASP A 131 16.33 -4.09 7.64
N LEU A 132 16.29 -2.81 7.25
CA LEU A 132 15.69 -2.40 5.97
C LEU A 132 16.49 -2.90 4.77
N VAL A 133 17.81 -2.94 4.86
CA VAL A 133 18.70 -3.43 3.79
C VAL A 133 18.61 -4.95 3.63
N SER A 134 18.17 -5.70 4.65
CA SER A 134 17.98 -7.15 4.55
C SER A 134 16.64 -7.56 3.92
N ILE A 135 15.66 -6.65 3.78
CA ILE A 135 14.35 -6.95 3.19
C ILE A 135 14.47 -7.69 1.83
N PRO A 136 15.32 -7.28 0.87
CA PRO A 136 15.45 -7.98 -0.42
C PRO A 136 15.96 -9.42 -0.34
N THR A 137 16.53 -9.85 0.79
CA THR A 137 17.00 -11.22 0.99
C THR A 137 15.95 -12.15 1.57
N VAL A 138 14.81 -11.61 2.02
CA VAL A 138 13.71 -12.38 2.60
C VAL A 138 12.93 -13.13 1.52
N ARG A 139 12.58 -14.39 1.77
CA ARG A 139 12.00 -15.33 0.78
C ARG A 139 10.81 -16.09 1.36
N GLY A 140 9.87 -15.40 2.02
CA GLY A 140 8.61 -16.03 2.38
C GLY A 140 7.76 -15.23 3.37
N PRO A 141 6.46 -15.52 3.47
CA PRO A 141 5.56 -14.79 4.34
C PRO A 141 5.93 -14.92 5.83
N GLY A 142 6.41 -16.08 6.28
CA GLY A 142 6.86 -16.28 7.66
C GLY A 142 8.08 -15.43 8.04
N GLU A 143 9.08 -15.39 7.17
CA GLU A 143 10.27 -14.54 7.38
C GLU A 143 9.92 -13.04 7.32
N LEU A 144 9.00 -12.64 6.44
CA LEU A 144 8.51 -11.27 6.37
C LEU A 144 7.80 -10.84 7.66
N ARG A 145 6.99 -11.72 8.25
CA ARG A 145 6.36 -11.46 9.56
C ARG A 145 7.39 -11.35 10.67
N ALA A 146 8.32 -12.30 10.76
CA ALA A 146 9.37 -12.25 11.78
C ALA A 146 10.19 -10.96 11.69
N LEU A 147 10.51 -10.50 10.48
CA LEU A 147 11.19 -9.23 10.27
C LEU A 147 10.29 -8.03 10.61
N ALA A 148 8.99 -8.07 10.29
CA ALA A 148 8.03 -7.04 10.68
C ALA A 148 7.99 -6.85 12.20
N THR A 149 7.83 -7.95 12.95
CA THR A 149 7.79 -7.96 14.42
C THR A 149 9.10 -7.44 15.01
N LYS A 150 10.24 -7.87 14.47
CA LYS A 150 11.56 -7.36 14.88
C LYS A 150 11.69 -5.85 14.65
N ILE A 151 11.25 -5.35 13.49
CA ILE A 151 11.36 -3.92 13.16
C ILE A 151 10.45 -3.09 14.08
N ASP A 152 9.20 -3.50 14.29
CA ASP A 152 8.21 -2.74 15.06
C ASP A 152 8.53 -2.69 16.56
N SER A 153 9.13 -3.76 17.11
CA SER A 153 9.54 -3.84 18.52
C SER A 153 10.83 -3.08 18.85
N GLY A 154 11.54 -2.56 17.84
CA GLY A 154 12.79 -1.85 18.06
C GLY A 154 12.61 -0.44 18.65
N ASP A 155 13.60 0.00 19.42
CA ASP A 155 13.61 1.33 20.02
C ASP A 155 13.86 2.45 19.00
N GLY A 156 13.34 3.64 19.32
CA GLY A 156 13.49 4.85 18.52
C GLY A 156 12.79 4.78 17.15
N LEU A 157 12.59 5.93 16.50
CA LEU A 157 12.04 5.99 15.14
C LEU A 157 10.68 5.29 14.96
N ALA A 158 9.85 5.24 16.02
CA ALA A 158 8.64 4.41 16.09
C ALA A 158 7.73 4.55 14.85
N ALA A 159 7.48 5.77 14.38
CA ALA A 159 6.66 6.01 13.20
C ALA A 159 7.20 5.30 11.94
N LEU A 160 8.51 5.40 11.68
CA LEU A 160 9.15 4.78 10.51
C LEU A 160 9.22 3.25 10.66
N ARG A 161 9.50 2.77 11.87
CA ARG A 161 9.50 1.32 12.19
C ARG A 161 8.14 0.70 11.95
N THR A 162 7.09 1.25 12.56
CA THR A 162 5.72 0.75 12.39
C THR A 162 5.28 0.81 10.94
N GLN A 163 5.60 1.89 10.24
CA GLN A 163 5.30 1.97 8.81
C GLN A 163 5.99 0.85 8.03
N ALA A 164 7.29 0.62 8.24
CA ALA A 164 8.01 -0.45 7.56
C ALA A 164 7.46 -1.84 7.94
N ALA A 165 7.17 -2.08 9.21
CA ALA A 165 6.57 -3.32 9.69
C ALA A 165 5.19 -3.59 9.08
N ALA A 166 4.32 -2.57 8.99
CA ALA A 166 3.02 -2.68 8.35
C ALA A 166 3.14 -3.09 6.87
N TYR A 167 4.12 -2.56 6.14
CA TYR A 167 4.39 -2.97 4.75
C TYR A 167 4.87 -4.42 4.62
N LEU A 168 5.69 -4.90 5.56
CA LEU A 168 6.17 -6.28 5.57
C LEU A 168 5.02 -7.25 5.91
N LEU A 169 4.22 -6.93 6.93
CA LEU A 169 3.04 -7.73 7.29
C LEU A 169 2.00 -7.74 6.17
N PHE A 170 1.76 -6.62 5.51
CA PHE A 170 0.89 -6.55 4.33
C PHE A 170 1.42 -7.44 3.19
N SER A 171 2.72 -7.35 2.88
CA SER A 171 3.36 -8.19 1.85
C SER A 171 3.22 -9.68 2.17
N ALA A 172 3.44 -10.08 3.42
CA ALA A 172 3.22 -11.44 3.88
C ALA A 172 1.75 -11.86 3.73
N THR A 173 0.81 -10.98 4.09
CA THR A 173 -0.62 -11.22 3.96
C THR A 173 -1.04 -11.41 2.50
N ILE A 174 -0.52 -10.59 1.58
CA ILE A 174 -0.79 -10.73 0.14
C ILE A 174 -0.30 -12.10 -0.37
N LEU A 175 0.91 -12.52 0.01
CA LEU A 175 1.46 -13.83 -0.37
C LEU A 175 0.62 -15.00 0.17
N GLU A 176 0.08 -14.88 1.38
CA GLU A 176 -0.74 -15.93 2.00
C GLU A 176 -2.18 -15.99 1.48
N VAL A 177 -2.71 -14.88 0.98
CA VAL A 177 -4.09 -14.80 0.46
C VAL A 177 -4.17 -15.17 -1.02
N PHE A 178 -3.23 -14.69 -1.83
CA PHE A 178 -3.28 -14.84 -3.29
C PHE A 178 -2.49 -16.07 -3.76
N THR A 179 -3.00 -17.24 -3.39
CA THR A 179 -2.50 -18.56 -3.76
C THR A 179 -3.24 -19.14 -4.96
N ASP A 180 -2.74 -20.22 -5.54
CA ASP A 180 -3.32 -20.80 -6.77
C ASP A 180 -4.72 -21.42 -6.57
N ASP A 181 -5.09 -21.69 -5.31
CA ASP A 181 -6.42 -22.18 -4.92
C ASP A 181 -7.40 -21.04 -4.57
N LEU A 182 -7.01 -19.78 -4.77
CA LEU A 182 -7.88 -18.62 -4.55
C LEU A 182 -8.94 -18.52 -5.65
N THR A 183 -10.18 -18.87 -5.30
CA THR A 183 -11.36 -18.71 -6.17
C THR A 183 -12.07 -17.38 -5.89
N ARG A 184 -12.96 -16.96 -6.82
CA ARG A 184 -13.82 -15.80 -6.61
C ARG A 184 -14.65 -15.89 -5.32
N ASP A 185 -15.17 -17.08 -5.01
CA ASP A 185 -15.98 -17.29 -3.80
C ASP A 185 -15.11 -17.18 -2.54
N ARG A 186 -13.87 -17.68 -2.55
CA ARG A 186 -12.93 -17.51 -1.43
C ARG A 186 -12.40 -16.09 -1.29
N LEU A 187 -12.46 -15.31 -2.36
CA LEU A 187 -12.08 -13.91 -2.35
C LEU A 187 -13.11 -13.06 -1.57
N TYR A 188 -14.40 -13.30 -1.79
CA TYR A 188 -15.49 -12.48 -1.25
C TYR A 188 -16.34 -13.15 -0.15
N GLY A 189 -16.17 -14.46 0.07
CA GLY A 189 -17.02 -15.25 0.97
C GLY A 189 -16.56 -15.30 2.43
N VAL A 190 -15.54 -14.53 2.81
CA VAL A 190 -15.05 -14.45 4.19
C VAL A 190 -15.45 -13.09 4.78
N PRO A 191 -16.47 -13.03 5.68
CA PRO A 191 -16.86 -11.80 6.34
C PRO A 191 -15.70 -11.19 7.14
N GLY A 192 -15.43 -9.90 6.96
CA GLY A 192 -14.28 -9.23 7.58
C GLY A 192 -12.93 -9.60 6.94
N GLY A 193 -12.94 -10.43 5.90
CA GLY A 193 -11.78 -10.81 5.09
C GLY A 193 -11.87 -10.23 3.68
N GLU A 194 -12.64 -9.17 3.46
CA GLU A 194 -12.87 -8.59 2.14
C GLU A 194 -11.58 -7.91 1.63
N PRO A 195 -11.24 -8.03 0.34
CA PRO A 195 -10.01 -7.44 -0.20
C PRO A 195 -9.92 -5.92 -0.08
N GLN A 196 -11.06 -5.23 0.03
CA GLN A 196 -11.11 -3.79 0.28
C GLN A 196 -10.34 -3.41 1.55
N LEU A 197 -10.35 -4.27 2.59
CA LEU A 197 -9.63 -4.00 3.84
C LEU A 197 -8.11 -3.98 3.62
N LEU A 198 -7.58 -4.79 2.72
CA LEU A 198 -6.16 -4.74 2.35
C LEU A 198 -5.83 -3.44 1.60
N ALA A 199 -6.69 -2.99 0.69
CA ALA A 199 -6.51 -1.70 0.03
C ALA A 199 -6.56 -0.54 1.03
N LEU A 200 -7.48 -0.57 2.00
CA LEU A 200 -7.57 0.43 3.07
C LEU A 200 -6.34 0.42 3.98
N ALA A 201 -5.87 -0.76 4.41
CA ALA A 201 -4.63 -0.88 5.17
C ALA A 201 -3.46 -0.25 4.39
N ARG A 202 -3.35 -0.57 3.09
CA ARG A 202 -2.33 -0.03 2.20
C ARG A 202 -2.37 1.49 2.04
N GLN A 203 -3.55 2.10 2.12
CA GLN A 203 -3.74 3.55 2.15
C GLN A 203 -3.24 4.15 3.47
N GLN A 204 -3.59 3.53 4.61
CA GLN A 204 -3.28 4.05 5.94
C GLN A 204 -1.79 3.99 6.30
N MET A 205 -1.00 3.07 5.72
CA MET A 205 0.43 2.93 6.04
C MET A 205 1.25 4.23 6.01
N ALA A 206 0.90 5.21 5.17
CA ALA A 206 1.63 6.49 5.12
C ALA A 206 1.09 7.55 6.08
N PHE A 207 -0.16 7.43 6.52
CA PHE A 207 -0.86 8.43 7.33
C PHE A 207 -0.94 8.00 8.79
N ASP A 208 -1.44 6.80 9.03
CA ASP A 208 -1.55 6.17 10.34
C ASP A 208 -1.16 4.67 10.24
N PRO A 209 0.13 4.37 10.45
CA PRO A 209 0.62 3.00 10.43
C PRO A 209 -0.05 2.09 11.46
N ARG A 210 -0.56 2.62 12.58
CA ARG A 210 -1.24 1.80 13.60
C ARG A 210 -2.62 1.37 13.16
N VAL A 211 -3.39 2.26 12.53
CA VAL A 211 -4.65 1.87 11.87
C VAL A 211 -4.38 0.81 10.78
N SER A 212 -3.29 0.92 10.02
CA SER A 212 -2.92 -0.12 9.06
C SER A 212 -2.66 -1.47 9.73
N MET A 213 -1.98 -1.50 10.88
CA MET A 213 -1.71 -2.74 11.61
C MET A 213 -3.01 -3.37 12.13
N ASP A 214 -3.92 -2.57 12.69
CA ASP A 214 -5.20 -3.06 13.22
C ASP A 214 -6.09 -3.65 12.11
N LEU A 215 -6.13 -3.00 10.94
CA LEU A 215 -6.84 -3.51 9.76
C LEU A 215 -6.24 -4.83 9.28
N LEU A 216 -4.91 -4.93 9.23
CA LEU A 216 -4.23 -6.18 8.86
C LEU A 216 -4.49 -7.29 9.87
N ALA A 217 -4.40 -7.01 11.17
CA ALA A 217 -4.66 -7.97 12.23
C ALA A 217 -6.09 -8.51 12.15
N SER A 218 -7.08 -7.63 11.98
CA SER A 218 -8.50 -7.99 11.85
C SER A 218 -8.76 -8.85 10.61
N PHE A 219 -8.21 -8.44 9.46
CA PHE A 219 -8.33 -9.19 8.21
C PHE A 219 -7.68 -10.58 8.30
N ARG A 220 -6.48 -10.66 8.89
CA ARG A 220 -5.74 -11.92 9.07
C ARG A 220 -6.51 -12.85 10.00
N ALA A 221 -7.04 -12.35 11.11
CA ALA A 221 -7.88 -13.12 12.02
C ALA A 221 -9.12 -13.69 11.31
N ALA A 222 -9.83 -12.87 10.52
CA ALA A 222 -11.01 -13.30 9.76
C ALA A 222 -10.70 -14.43 8.76
N ARG A 223 -9.49 -14.44 8.19
CA ARG A 223 -9.02 -15.48 7.26
C ARG A 223 -8.29 -16.64 7.93
N GLY A 224 -8.20 -16.68 9.26
CA GLY A 224 -7.49 -17.73 10.00
C GLY A 224 -5.97 -17.70 9.81
N LEU A 225 -5.40 -16.54 9.44
CA LEU A 225 -3.96 -16.32 9.30
C LEU A 225 -3.36 -15.89 10.65
N ALA A 226 -2.07 -16.15 10.86
CA ALA A 226 -1.37 -15.77 12.09
C ALA A 226 -1.36 -14.25 12.30
N VAL A 227 -1.81 -13.76 13.46
CA VAL A 227 -1.98 -12.31 13.71
C VAL A 227 -0.73 -11.65 14.29
N GLU A 228 0.17 -12.42 14.92
CA GLU A 228 1.42 -12.01 15.61
C GLU A 228 1.43 -10.61 16.25
#